data_AF-A0A6L6ZU05-F1
#
_entry.id   AF-A0A6L6ZU05-F1
#
_cell.length_a   1.000
_cell.length_b   1.000
_cell.length_c   1.000
_cell.angle_alpha   90.00
_cell.angle_beta   90.00
_cell.angle_gamma   90.00
#
_symmetry.space_group_name_H-M   'P 1'
#
loop_
_entity.id
_entity.type
_entity.pdbx_description
1 polymer ?
#
loop_
_entity_poly.entity_id
_entity_poly.type
_entity_poly.pdbx_seq_one_letter_code
_entity_poly.pdbx_strand_id
1 'polypeptide(L)'
;MSKKQNEMPVVGADNVDDFDAADGNEVAYNGELIELTNPVIRGEQIITHVKIGERARQSGSLRGLSLAHLYNLNFNAMCVYLARVTEPRLTEAELSTMRTEDFGALSTAATHFFAPKALPGKKKMNTGVM
;
A
#
# COMPACT_ATOMS: atom_id res chain seq x y z
N MET A 1 -34.42 -51.63 -21.97
CA MET A 1 -34.53 -51.49 -20.50
C MET A 1 -34.29 -50.03 -20.13
N SER A 2 -35.27 -49.41 -19.46
CA SER A 2 -35.24 -48.28 -18.50
C SER A 2 -34.20 -47.15 -18.64
N LYS A 3 -34.46 -45.85 -18.46
CA LYS A 3 -35.57 -44.93 -18.11
C LYS A 3 -34.97 -43.52 -18.37
N LYS A 4 -35.52 -42.64 -19.21
CA LYS A 4 -36.27 -41.38 -18.90
C LYS A 4 -35.97 -40.68 -17.55
N GLN A 5 -35.95 -39.32 -17.61
CA GLN A 5 -36.14 -38.27 -16.55
C GLN A 5 -34.85 -37.55 -16.09
N ASN A 6 -34.74 -36.23 -15.89
CA ASN A 6 -35.58 -35.03 -16.10
C ASN A 6 -34.69 -33.80 -15.81
N GLU A 7 -35.00 -32.61 -16.35
CA GLU A 7 -34.38 -31.31 -16.02
C GLU A 7 -34.61 -30.85 -14.57
N MET A 8 -33.65 -30.13 -13.98
CA MET A 8 -33.71 -28.70 -13.57
C MET A 8 -32.63 -28.33 -12.51
N PRO A 9 -32.24 -27.04 -12.38
CA PRO A 9 -30.90 -26.59 -12.05
C PRO A 9 -30.67 -26.43 -10.54
N VAL A 10 -29.42 -26.55 -10.10
CA VAL A 10 -28.99 -26.00 -8.81
C VAL A 10 -27.96 -24.89 -9.03
N VAL A 11 -28.46 -23.71 -8.73
CA VAL A 11 -27.80 -22.40 -8.62
C VAL A 11 -26.61 -22.45 -7.67
N GLY A 12 -25.57 -21.68 -7.98
CA GLY A 12 -24.79 -20.99 -6.96
C GLY A 12 -23.42 -21.58 -6.64
N ALA A 13 -22.47 -21.40 -7.55
CA ALA A 13 -21.12 -20.97 -7.18
C ALA A 13 -20.63 -20.07 -8.31
N ASP A 14 -21.35 -18.96 -8.47
CA ASP A 14 -21.02 -17.89 -9.37
C ASP A 14 -19.58 -17.42 -9.09
N ASN A 15 -18.78 -17.50 -10.16
CA ASN A 15 -17.65 -16.63 -10.49
C ASN A 15 -16.34 -16.83 -9.70
N VAL A 16 -15.49 -17.72 -10.22
CA VAL A 16 -14.05 -17.76 -9.91
C VAL A 16 -13.19 -17.00 -10.93
N ASP A 17 -13.78 -16.25 -11.87
CA ASP A 17 -13.02 -15.55 -12.90
C ASP A 17 -13.46 -14.08 -13.07
N ASP A 18 -13.21 -13.26 -12.04
CA ASP A 18 -13.18 -11.80 -12.21
C ASP A 18 -12.21 -11.14 -11.22
N PHE A 19 -10.92 -11.45 -11.37
CA PHE A 19 -9.87 -10.51 -10.99
C PHE A 19 -9.65 -9.55 -12.17
N ASP A 20 -10.69 -8.84 -12.61
CA ASP A 20 -10.53 -7.76 -13.59
C ASP A 20 -10.00 -6.53 -12.86
N ALA A 21 -8.71 -6.62 -12.53
CA ALA A 21 -7.92 -5.56 -11.93
C ALA A 21 -7.45 -4.60 -13.01
N ALA A 22 -8.35 -3.89 -13.70
CA ALA A 22 -7.97 -2.78 -14.57
C ALA A 22 -9.14 -1.85 -14.95
N ASP A 23 -9.64 -1.03 -14.01
CA ASP A 23 -10.27 0.24 -14.42
C ASP A 23 -10.11 1.36 -13.38
N GLY A 24 -9.44 2.43 -13.79
CA GLY A 24 -10.01 3.77 -13.64
C GLY A 24 -9.81 4.58 -12.35
N ASN A 25 -8.70 4.48 -11.61
CA ASN A 25 -8.18 5.62 -10.82
C ASN A 25 -6.72 5.41 -10.35
N GLU A 26 -5.75 5.74 -11.21
CA GLU A 26 -4.34 5.80 -10.83
C GLU A 26 -4.04 7.12 -10.14
N VAL A 27 -4.22 7.17 -8.81
CA VAL A 27 -3.25 7.89 -7.97
C VAL A 27 -2.34 6.84 -7.36
N ALA A 28 -1.58 6.15 -8.21
CA ALA A 28 -0.47 5.35 -7.76
C ALA A 28 0.61 6.31 -7.26
N TYR A 29 0.82 6.38 -5.95
CA TYR A 29 2.12 6.83 -5.45
C TYR A 29 3.13 5.83 -6.01
N ASN A 30 3.91 6.26 -7.00
CA ASN A 30 4.79 5.42 -7.83
C ASN A 30 6.07 4.98 -7.11
N GLY A 31 6.06 4.94 -5.77
CA GLY A 31 7.27 4.71 -4.99
C GLY A 31 8.30 5.80 -5.24
N GLU A 32 7.88 7.07 -5.04
CA GLU A 32 8.76 8.24 -5.14
C GLU A 32 10.07 7.98 -4.37
N LEU A 33 11.19 8.18 -5.07
CA LEU A 33 12.51 8.05 -4.48
C LEU A 33 12.77 9.28 -3.62
N ILE A 34 12.92 9.05 -2.33
CA ILE A 34 13.27 10.07 -1.35
C ILE A 34 14.80 10.07 -1.25
N GLU A 35 15.42 11.18 -1.62
CA GLU A 35 16.85 11.42 -1.41
C GLU A 35 17.09 11.70 0.08
N LEU A 36 18.03 10.96 0.67
CA LEU A 36 18.43 11.12 2.05
C LEU A 36 19.46 12.25 2.15
N THR A 37 19.17 13.22 3.00
CA THR A 37 20.10 14.30 3.33
C THR A 37 21.37 13.75 3.99
N ASN A 38 21.20 12.71 4.83
CA ASN A 38 22.31 11.97 5.40
C ASN A 38 22.27 10.49 4.96
N PRO A 39 23.20 10.06 4.07
CA PRO A 39 23.22 8.69 3.58
C PRO A 39 23.37 7.65 4.69
N VAL A 40 22.73 6.50 4.51
CA VAL A 40 22.90 5.34 5.40
C VAL A 40 24.08 4.52 4.88
N ILE A 41 25.06 4.24 5.74
CA ILE A 41 26.29 3.52 5.39
C ILE A 41 26.25 2.12 6.00
N ARG A 42 26.36 1.10 5.15
CA ARG A 42 26.39 -0.33 5.51
C ARG A 42 27.64 -0.99 4.97
N GLY A 43 28.75 -0.86 5.69
CA GLY A 43 30.05 -1.30 5.17
C GLY A 43 30.39 -0.54 3.88
N GLU A 44 30.41 -1.25 2.75
CA GLU A 44 30.68 -0.67 1.42
C GLU A 44 29.44 -0.10 0.73
N GLN A 45 28.23 -0.42 1.21
CA GLN A 45 26.99 0.07 0.62
C GLN A 45 26.64 1.46 1.17
N ILE A 46 26.42 2.42 0.27
CA ILE A 46 25.93 3.76 0.59
C ILE A 46 24.51 3.90 0.03
N ILE A 47 23.55 4.12 0.91
CA ILE A 47 22.15 4.33 0.55
C ILE A 47 21.89 5.83 0.58
N THR A 48 21.72 6.42 -0.60
CA THR A 48 21.39 7.84 -0.77
C THR A 48 19.91 8.05 -1.12
N HIS A 49 19.22 7.03 -1.60
CA HIS A 49 17.81 7.11 -1.98
C HIS A 49 17.04 5.93 -1.41
N VAL A 50 15.83 6.20 -0.93
CA VAL A 50 14.91 5.20 -0.37
C VAL A 50 13.52 5.48 -0.89
N LYS A 51 12.77 4.44 -1.23
CA LYS A 51 11.35 4.54 -1.53
C LYS A 51 10.51 3.67 -0.61
N ILE A 52 9.22 3.95 -0.54
CA ILE A 52 8.24 3.04 0.07
C ILE A 52 7.86 1.99 -0.97
N GLY A 53 8.20 0.73 -0.70
CA GLY A 53 7.99 -0.41 -1.59
C GLY A 53 6.58 -0.98 -1.55
N GLU A 54 6.34 -1.98 -2.39
CA GLU A 54 5.01 -2.58 -2.59
C GLU A 54 4.43 -3.24 -1.34
N ARG A 55 5.30 -3.64 -0.40
CA ARG A 55 4.87 -4.24 0.89
C ARG A 55 3.97 -3.30 1.71
N ALA A 56 4.06 -1.98 1.50
CA ALA A 56 3.14 -1.02 2.11
C ALA A 56 1.68 -1.22 1.69
N ARG A 57 1.42 -1.87 0.54
CA ARG A 57 0.06 -2.20 0.07
C ARG A 57 -0.49 -3.49 0.67
N GLN A 58 0.35 -4.29 1.35
CA GLN A 58 -0.06 -5.55 1.94
C GLN A 58 -0.45 -5.33 3.40
N SER A 59 -1.66 -5.73 3.80
CA SER A 59 -2.14 -5.63 5.19
C SER A 59 -1.23 -6.36 6.20
N GLY A 60 -0.53 -7.42 5.75
CA GLY A 60 0.45 -8.14 6.56
C GLY A 60 1.62 -7.28 7.06
N SER A 61 1.96 -6.19 6.38
CA SER A 61 2.99 -5.25 6.83
C SER A 61 2.63 -4.54 8.16
N LEU A 62 1.33 -4.44 8.45
CA LEU A 62 0.77 -3.83 9.65
C LEU A 62 0.68 -4.78 10.84
N ARG A 63 1.06 -6.05 10.68
CA ARG A 63 0.91 -7.06 11.75
C ARG A 63 1.59 -6.59 13.04
N GLY A 64 0.82 -6.58 14.14
CA GLY A 64 1.29 -6.17 15.46
C GLY A 64 1.43 -4.66 15.65
N LEU A 65 0.99 -3.84 14.70
CA LEU A 65 1.00 -2.39 14.79
C LEU A 65 -0.42 -1.85 14.96
N SER A 66 -0.57 -0.83 15.81
CA SER A 66 -1.82 -0.08 15.89
C SER A 66 -1.91 0.92 14.75
N LEU A 67 -2.95 0.82 13.93
CA LEU A 67 -3.19 1.76 12.84
C LEU A 67 -3.35 3.20 13.34
N ALA A 68 -3.96 3.39 14.52
CA ALA A 68 -4.05 4.70 15.16
C ALA A 68 -2.67 5.29 15.50
N HIS A 69 -1.71 4.46 15.92
CA HIS A 69 -0.33 4.93 16.15
C HIS A 69 0.36 5.32 14.84
N LEU A 70 0.11 4.58 13.76
CA LEU A 70 0.65 4.92 12.45
C LEU A 70 0.06 6.25 11.91
N TYR A 71 -1.26 6.46 12.02
CA TYR A 71 -1.89 7.72 11.62
C TYR A 71 -1.39 8.93 12.42
N ASN A 72 -1.07 8.72 13.71
CA ASN A 72 -0.50 9.76 14.55
C ASN A 72 1.03 9.89 14.41
N LEU A 73 1.63 9.23 13.40
CA LEU A 73 3.07 9.23 13.14
C LEU A 73 3.90 8.88 14.39
N ASN A 74 3.40 7.97 15.22
CA ASN A 74 4.12 7.52 16.41
C ASN A 74 5.46 6.91 16.00
N PHE A 75 6.54 7.41 16.58
CA PHE A 75 7.90 7.04 16.21
C PHE A 75 8.15 5.52 16.26
N ASN A 76 7.80 4.85 17.35
CA ASN A 76 8.05 3.41 17.49
C ASN A 76 7.28 2.59 16.45
N ALA A 77 6.01 2.93 16.23
CA ALA A 77 5.18 2.24 15.24
C ALA A 77 5.67 2.51 13.81
N MET A 78 6.06 3.75 13.50
CA MET A 78 6.65 4.12 12.21
C MET A 78 7.99 3.43 11.97
N CYS A 79 8.85 3.35 12.98
CA CYS A 79 10.16 2.71 12.85
C CYS A 79 10.02 1.23 12.44
N VAL A 80 9.15 0.49 13.14
CA VAL A 80 8.84 -0.91 12.81
C VAL A 80 8.19 -1.02 11.42
N TYR A 81 7.29 -0.11 11.08
CA TYR A 81 6.61 -0.13 9.78
C TYR A 81 7.57 0.15 8.62
N LEU A 82 8.32 1.25 8.68
CA LEU A 82 9.30 1.66 7.66
C LEU A 82 10.37 0.59 7.45
N ALA A 83 10.84 -0.07 8.51
CA ALA A 83 11.81 -1.18 8.39
C ALA A 83 11.27 -2.36 7.55
N ARG A 84 9.94 -2.52 7.44
CA ARG A 84 9.29 -3.58 6.64
C ARG A 84 9.03 -3.18 5.21
N VAL A 85 8.72 -1.89 4.98
CA VAL A 85 8.18 -1.41 3.71
C VAL A 85 9.16 -0.60 2.87
N THR A 86 10.30 -0.18 3.41
CA THR A 86 11.32 0.58 2.66
C THR A 86 12.09 -0.28 1.66
N GLU A 87 12.50 0.35 0.57
CA GLU A 87 13.37 -0.22 -0.47
C GLU A 87 14.48 0.80 -0.84
N PRO A 88 15.76 0.49 -0.59
CA PRO A 88 16.27 -0.71 0.12
C PRO A 88 15.75 -0.78 1.56
N ARG A 89 15.60 -2.00 2.09
CA ARG A 89 15.10 -2.20 3.45
C ARG A 89 16.03 -1.54 4.44
N LEU A 90 15.51 -0.58 5.20
CA LEU A 90 16.18 0.02 6.35
C LEU A 90 15.95 -0.83 7.60
N THR A 91 16.89 -0.77 8.55
CA THR A 91 16.75 -1.40 9.87
C THR A 91 16.17 -0.39 10.85
N GLU A 92 15.57 -0.88 11.94
CA GLU A 92 15.07 -0.01 13.00
C GLU A 92 16.19 0.82 13.66
N ALA A 93 17.41 0.27 13.75
CA ALA A 93 18.57 0.99 14.28
C ALA A 93 18.93 2.19 13.41
N GLU A 94 18.99 2.01 12.08
CA GLU A 94 19.30 3.10 11.15
C GLU A 94 18.22 4.17 11.14
N LEU A 95 16.95 3.77 11.16
CA LEU A 95 15.81 4.69 11.26
C LEU A 95 15.83 5.47 12.58
N SER A 96 16.30 4.85 13.67
CA SER A 96 16.37 5.48 14.98
C SER A 96 17.49 6.52 15.10
N THR A 97 18.55 6.37 14.32
CA THR A 97 19.67 7.33 14.26
C THR A 97 19.63 8.24 13.03
N MET A 98 18.61 8.09 12.18
CA MET A 98 18.42 8.89 10.98
C MET A 98 18.06 10.34 11.34
N ARG A 99 18.37 11.27 10.44
CA ARG A 99 17.97 12.67 10.58
C ARG A 99 16.45 12.77 10.62
N THR A 100 15.94 13.69 11.45
CA THR A 100 14.51 13.90 11.62
C THR A 100 13.82 14.33 10.31
N GLU A 101 14.53 15.07 9.46
CA GLU A 101 14.05 15.47 8.12
C GLU A 101 13.79 14.26 7.22
N ASP A 102 14.76 13.36 7.10
CA ASP A 102 14.67 12.14 6.28
C ASP A 102 13.62 11.17 6.84
N PHE A 103 13.59 10.97 8.17
CA PHE A 103 12.57 10.15 8.82
C PHE A 103 11.16 10.71 8.61
N GLY A 104 11.00 12.03 8.70
CA GLY A 104 9.73 12.71 8.46
C GLY A 104 9.25 12.56 7.01
N ALA A 105 10.16 12.68 6.04
CA ALA A 105 9.87 12.48 4.63
C ALA A 105 9.40 11.04 4.36
N LEU A 106 10.13 10.04 4.86
CA LEU A 106 9.76 8.63 4.75
C LEU A 106 8.41 8.33 5.41
N SER A 107 8.18 8.87 6.61
CA SER A 107 6.93 8.68 7.34
C SER A 107 5.75 9.27 6.58
N THR A 108 5.89 10.49 6.04
CA THR A 108 4.86 11.15 5.23
C THR A 108 4.53 10.31 4.00
N ALA A 109 5.55 9.92 3.22
CA ALA A 109 5.37 9.07 2.05
C ALA A 109 4.67 7.75 2.37
N ALA A 110 4.97 7.15 3.51
CA ALA A 110 4.37 5.89 3.94
C ALA A 110 2.87 6.02 4.29
N THR A 111 2.41 7.19 4.76
CA THR A 111 0.98 7.40 5.09
C THR A 111 0.06 7.46 3.86
N HIS A 112 0.57 7.81 2.68
CA HIS A 112 -0.23 7.85 1.46
C HIS A 112 -0.83 6.50 1.08
N PHE A 113 -0.22 5.40 1.54
CA PHE A 113 -0.72 4.04 1.31
C PHE A 113 -1.93 3.67 2.17
N PHE A 114 -2.22 4.44 3.23
CA PHE A 114 -3.41 4.23 4.07
C PHE A 114 -4.64 4.97 3.55
N ALA A 115 -4.47 5.90 2.62
CA ALA A 115 -5.60 6.58 2.01
C ALA A 115 -6.34 5.59 1.08
N PRO A 116 -7.68 5.50 1.17
CA PRO A 116 -8.46 4.82 0.13
C PRO A 116 -8.09 5.43 -1.22
N LYS A 117 -7.91 4.60 -2.24
CA LYS A 117 -7.89 5.12 -3.63
C LYS A 117 -9.13 5.99 -3.76
N ALA A 118 -8.96 7.23 -4.21
CA ALA A 118 -10.07 8.18 -4.29
C ALA A 118 -11.26 7.48 -4.93
N LEU A 119 -12.38 7.40 -4.21
CA LEU A 119 -13.60 6.80 -4.72
C LEU A 119 -13.86 7.45 -6.08
N PRO A 120 -14.04 6.69 -7.17
CA PRO A 120 -14.36 7.27 -8.46
C PRO A 120 -15.58 8.16 -8.25
N GLY A 121 -15.35 9.47 -8.29
CA GLY A 121 -16.40 10.44 -8.05
C GLY A 121 -17.50 10.13 -9.04
N LYS A 122 -18.72 9.88 -8.55
CA LYS A 122 -19.85 9.55 -9.40
C LYS A 122 -19.87 10.56 -10.54
N LYS A 123 -19.49 10.13 -11.74
CA LYS A 123 -19.53 10.94 -12.95
C LYS A 123 -20.95 11.47 -13.00
N LYS A 124 -21.13 12.78 -12.77
CA LYS A 124 -22.44 13.44 -12.88
C LYS A 124 -22.86 13.23 -14.33
N MET A 125 -23.66 12.20 -14.58
CA MET A 125 -24.35 12.03 -15.85
C MET A 125 -25.29 13.22 -15.92
N ASN A 126 -24.97 14.19 -16.78
CA ASN A 126 -25.93 15.22 -17.15
C ASN A 126 -27.05 14.52 -17.93
N THR A 127 -28.06 14.07 -17.19
CA THR A 127 -29.33 13.60 -17.75
C THR A 127 -30.25 14.80 -17.92
N GLY A 128 -30.46 15.18 -19.17
CA GLY A 128 -31.52 16.12 -19.60
C GLY A 128 -31.16 17.60 -19.41
N VAL A 129 -31.56 18.51 -20.29
CA VAL A 129 -32.83 18.53 -21.03
C VAL A 129 -32.65 19.13 -22.43
N MET A 130 -33.40 18.55 -23.37
CA MET A 130 -33.64 19.03 -24.75
C MET A 130 -34.49 20.28 -24.79
#